data_AF-A0A956J0G0-F1
#
_entry.id   AF-A0A956J0G0-F1
#
_cell.length_a   1.000
_cell.length_b   1.000
_cell.length_c   1.000
_cell.angle_alpha   90.00
_cell.angle_beta   90.00
_cell.angle_gamma   90.00
#
_symmetry.space_group_name_H-M   'P 1'
#
loop_
_entity.id
_entity.type
_entity.pdbx_description
1 polymer ?
#
loop_
_entity_poly.entity_id
_entity_poly.type
_entity_poly.pdbx_seq_one_letter_code
_entity_poly.pdbx_strand_id
1 'polypeptide(L)'
;MIIKASRATQLATLLSVAVLGTCLAQDAVAKSPSVLGAPKAKAKAAAKDAKKKEPPAKPGELRKKIRLSPKGLRFGMSNEQIAKLYDKVFEQEFVPLYKRVSPGPRMAALDAELENKKGRLRRSVIDFGKTATGIDETPLAGEYTYQNKESMSRITLRSGTTRHFFFFSNRLWKI
;
A
#
# COMPACT_ATOMS: atom_id res chain seq x y z
N MET A 1 -31.49 53.41 -26.87
CA MET A 1 -32.31 52.29 -26.36
C MET A 1 -31.43 51.50 -25.40
N ILE A 2 -31.37 51.77 -24.09
CA ILE A 2 -32.40 51.66 -23.03
C ILE A 2 -33.16 50.33 -23.09
N ILE A 3 -32.76 49.35 -22.28
CA ILE A 3 -33.60 48.77 -21.20
C ILE A 3 -32.70 48.44 -19.99
N LYS A 4 -33.19 48.86 -18.83
CA LYS A 4 -32.64 48.78 -17.47
C LYS A 4 -33.40 47.69 -16.69
N ALA A 5 -32.94 47.39 -15.47
CA ALA A 5 -33.63 46.74 -14.35
C ALA A 5 -33.45 45.21 -14.24
N SER A 6 -32.78 44.69 -13.21
CA SER A 6 -33.06 44.73 -11.75
C SER A 6 -33.97 43.58 -11.32
N ARG A 7 -33.48 42.74 -10.40
CA ARG A 7 -34.23 42.21 -9.25
C ARG A 7 -33.28 41.55 -8.26
N ALA A 8 -33.01 42.27 -7.19
CA ALA A 8 -32.65 41.72 -5.89
C ALA A 8 -33.93 41.22 -5.20
N THR A 9 -33.90 40.03 -4.58
CA THR A 9 -34.77 39.69 -3.45
C THR A 9 -34.10 38.61 -2.59
N GLN A 10 -33.89 38.95 -1.32
CA GLN A 10 -33.46 38.13 -0.20
C GLN A 10 -34.52 37.07 0.18
N LEU A 11 -34.16 36.01 0.92
CA LEU A 11 -34.83 35.66 2.18
C LEU A 11 -34.14 34.51 2.91
N ALA A 12 -33.97 34.74 4.21
CA ALA A 12 -33.41 33.86 5.22
C ALA A 12 -34.53 33.15 6.01
N THR A 13 -34.25 31.95 6.52
CA THR A 13 -34.90 31.28 7.68
C THR A 13 -34.05 30.02 7.97
N LEU A 14 -33.28 29.82 9.04
CA LEU A 14 -33.48 29.79 10.51
C LEU A 14 -34.47 28.72 11.04
N LEU A 15 -34.02 28.05 12.12
CA LEU A 15 -34.64 27.04 13.01
C LEU A 15 -34.61 25.58 12.52
N SER A 16 -34.29 24.54 13.33
CA SER A 16 -34.53 24.36 14.76
C SER A 16 -33.50 23.45 15.47
N VAL A 17 -33.40 23.70 16.78
CA VAL A 17 -32.65 23.05 17.86
C VAL A 17 -33.51 21.98 18.56
N ALA A 18 -32.91 20.87 19.04
CA ALA A 18 -33.31 20.09 20.22
C ALA A 18 -32.11 19.17 20.61
N VAL A 19 -31.32 19.41 21.67
CA VAL A 19 -31.53 19.37 23.14
C VAL A 19 -31.51 17.96 23.75
N LEU A 20 -30.42 17.72 24.48
CA LEU A 20 -30.17 16.96 25.73
C LEU A 20 -30.64 15.52 25.93
N GLY A 21 -29.68 14.70 26.37
CA GLY A 21 -29.90 13.49 27.17
C GLY A 21 -28.62 13.06 27.89
N THR A 22 -28.33 13.66 29.05
CA THR A 22 -27.34 13.23 30.05
C THR A 22 -27.88 12.07 30.91
N CYS A 23 -27.06 11.08 31.28
CA CYS A 23 -27.16 10.35 32.55
C CYS A 23 -25.90 9.49 32.86
N LEU A 24 -25.26 9.82 34.00
CA LEU A 24 -24.71 8.94 35.07
C LEU A 24 -23.81 7.73 34.68
N ALA A 25 -22.51 7.70 34.99
CA ALA A 25 -21.84 7.50 36.28
C ALA A 25 -21.79 6.03 36.78
N GLN A 26 -20.56 5.60 37.10
CA GLN A 26 -20.11 4.77 38.23
C GLN A 26 -20.02 3.23 38.16
N ASP A 27 -18.78 2.80 38.45
CA ASP A 27 -18.32 1.67 39.28
C ASP A 27 -18.51 0.21 38.84
N ALA A 28 -17.38 -0.48 38.65
CA ALA A 28 -17.02 -1.65 39.46
C ALA A 28 -15.55 -2.07 39.25
N VAL A 29 -14.73 -1.74 40.26
CA VAL A 29 -13.49 -2.44 40.60
C VAL A 29 -13.82 -3.86 41.07
N ALA A 30 -13.11 -4.86 40.56
CA ALA A 30 -12.97 -6.15 41.24
C ALA A 30 -11.48 -6.49 41.36
N LYS A 31 -11.07 -6.74 42.61
CA LYS A 31 -9.71 -6.90 43.11
C LYS A 31 -9.58 -8.31 43.69
N SER A 32 -8.48 -9.00 43.34
CA SER A 32 -7.76 -10.04 44.13
C SER A 32 -8.36 -11.46 44.30
N PRO A 33 -7.59 -12.48 44.77
CA PRO A 33 -6.13 -12.66 44.82
C PRO A 33 -5.59 -14.06 44.40
N SER A 34 -4.26 -14.14 44.35
CA SER A 34 -3.36 -15.30 44.35
C SER A 34 -3.76 -16.53 45.19
N VAL A 35 -3.36 -17.72 44.74
CA VAL A 35 -2.91 -18.82 45.63
C VAL A 35 -1.71 -19.55 45.02
N LEU A 36 -0.58 -19.44 45.73
CA LEU A 36 0.59 -20.32 45.64
C LEU A 36 0.22 -21.73 46.11
N GLY A 37 0.77 -22.77 45.50
CA GLY A 37 0.62 -24.13 46.04
C GLY A 37 1.39 -25.20 45.27
N ALA A 38 2.71 -25.16 45.35
CA ALA A 38 3.52 -26.36 45.12
C ALA A 38 3.61 -27.18 46.42
N PRO A 39 3.63 -28.52 46.31
CA PRO A 39 4.60 -29.27 47.10
C PRO A 39 5.46 -30.19 46.22
N LYS A 40 6.77 -30.18 46.49
CA LYS A 40 7.77 -31.12 45.99
C LYS A 40 7.63 -32.48 46.69
N ALA A 41 7.75 -33.58 45.95
CA ALA A 41 8.40 -34.80 46.45
C ALA A 41 9.01 -35.61 45.28
N LYS A 42 10.26 -36.04 45.47
CA LYS A 42 11.12 -36.74 44.51
C LYS A 42 10.81 -38.24 44.47
N ALA A 43 10.90 -38.87 43.30
CA ALA A 43 11.44 -40.22 43.16
C ALA A 43 11.99 -40.44 41.74
N LYS A 44 13.27 -40.81 41.65
CA LYS A 44 13.98 -41.24 40.43
C LYS A 44 13.46 -42.62 39.99
N ALA A 45 13.16 -42.77 38.70
CA ALA A 45 13.43 -44.01 37.96
C ALA A 45 13.76 -43.64 36.51
N ALA A 46 14.88 -44.17 36.04
CA ALA A 46 15.46 -43.86 34.75
C ALA A 46 14.66 -44.54 33.62
N ALA A 47 14.31 -43.76 32.59
CA ALA A 47 14.13 -44.26 31.23
C ALA A 47 14.94 -43.35 30.30
N LYS A 48 15.95 -43.94 29.66
CA LYS A 48 16.77 -43.31 28.63
C LYS A 48 15.88 -43.08 27.40
N ASP A 49 15.29 -41.90 27.29
CA ASP A 49 14.77 -41.44 26.00
C ASP A 49 15.91 -40.85 25.17
N ALA A 50 16.26 -41.62 24.14
CA ALA A 50 17.21 -41.24 23.12
C ALA A 50 16.79 -39.92 22.49
N LYS A 51 17.52 -38.86 22.83
CA LYS A 51 17.44 -37.55 22.16
C LYS A 51 17.92 -37.71 20.72
N LYS A 52 17.00 -38.12 19.85
CA LYS A 52 17.17 -38.10 18.40
C LYS A 52 17.38 -36.64 18.02
N LYS A 53 18.62 -36.27 17.68
CA LYS A 53 18.92 -34.98 17.05
C LYS A 53 18.07 -34.90 15.79
N GLU A 54 17.08 -34.02 15.78
CA GLU A 54 16.43 -33.62 14.54
C GLU A 54 17.50 -33.02 13.62
N PRO A 55 17.60 -33.48 12.37
CA PRO A 55 18.50 -32.87 11.42
C PRO A 55 18.05 -31.42 11.18
N PRO A 56 19.00 -30.49 10.93
CA PRO A 56 18.66 -29.11 10.64
C PRO A 56 17.65 -29.06 9.49
N ALA A 57 16.58 -28.28 9.68
CA ALA A 57 15.56 -28.08 8.67
C ALA A 57 16.23 -27.65 7.37
N LYS A 58 16.15 -28.50 6.35
CA LYS A 58 16.63 -28.16 5.02
C LYS A 58 15.82 -26.97 4.52
N PRO A 59 16.45 -25.93 3.96
CA PRO A 59 15.72 -24.82 3.35
C PRO A 59 14.70 -25.41 2.37
N GLY A 60 13.41 -25.14 2.60
CA GLY A 60 12.36 -25.61 1.71
C GLY A 60 12.62 -25.08 0.31
N GLU A 61 12.88 -25.96 -0.65
CA GLU A 61 12.99 -25.57 -2.04
C GLU A 61 11.62 -25.04 -2.50
N LEU A 62 11.58 -23.76 -2.85
CA LEU A 62 10.41 -23.11 -3.42
C LEU A 62 10.13 -23.74 -4.80
N ARG A 63 9.22 -24.70 -4.83
CA ARG A 63 8.88 -25.51 -6.01
C ARG A 63 8.28 -24.73 -7.19
N LYS A 64 8.00 -23.42 -7.03
CA LYS A 64 7.40 -22.58 -8.07
C LYS A 64 8.15 -21.26 -8.20
N LYS A 65 8.80 -21.06 -9.35
CA LYS A 65 9.38 -19.77 -9.72
C LYS A 65 8.25 -18.81 -10.07
N ILE A 66 7.88 -17.94 -9.14
CA ILE A 66 6.90 -16.88 -9.38
C ILE A 66 7.43 -15.99 -10.51
N ARG A 67 6.79 -16.03 -11.67
CA ARG A 67 7.14 -15.17 -12.81
C ARG A 67 6.48 -13.82 -12.60
N LEU A 68 7.27 -12.81 -12.30
CA LEU A 68 6.83 -11.43 -12.27
C LEU A 68 6.90 -10.84 -13.69
N SER A 69 5.85 -10.13 -14.09
CA SER A 69 5.81 -9.36 -15.34
C SER A 69 6.01 -7.89 -15.00
N PRO A 70 6.81 -7.10 -15.75
CA PRO A 70 7.58 -7.44 -16.96
C PRO A 70 8.85 -8.28 -16.68
N LYS A 71 9.43 -8.87 -17.74
CA LYS A 71 10.67 -9.66 -17.65
C LYS A 71 11.78 -8.83 -17.00
N GLY A 72 12.39 -9.36 -15.94
CA GLY A 72 13.41 -8.66 -15.17
C GLY A 72 12.91 -8.09 -13.85
N LEU A 73 11.59 -8.06 -13.61
CA LEU A 73 11.03 -7.70 -12.30
C LEU A 73 11.37 -8.79 -11.25
N ARG A 74 11.88 -8.37 -10.10
CA ARG A 74 12.38 -9.21 -9.01
C ARG A 74 12.16 -8.48 -7.69
N PHE A 75 11.86 -9.23 -6.65
CA PHE A 75 11.88 -8.72 -5.28
C PHE A 75 13.28 -8.22 -4.90
N GLY A 76 13.35 -7.23 -4.01
CA GLY A 76 14.57 -6.59 -3.54
C GLY A 76 15.05 -5.40 -4.37
N MET A 77 14.44 -5.13 -5.53
CA MET A 77 14.77 -3.97 -6.37
C MET A 77 14.29 -2.67 -5.75
N SER A 78 15.05 -1.59 -5.98
CA SER A 78 14.63 -0.25 -5.58
C SER A 78 13.55 0.33 -6.49
N ASN A 79 12.82 1.33 -6.00
CA ASN A 79 11.80 2.01 -6.81
C ASN A 79 12.40 2.60 -8.10
N GLU A 80 13.63 3.11 -8.05
CA GLU A 80 14.34 3.61 -9.23
C GLU A 80 14.69 2.52 -10.26
N GLN A 81 15.09 1.33 -9.79
CA GLN A 81 15.38 0.20 -10.67
C GLN A 81 14.10 -0.27 -11.37
N ILE A 82 12.98 -0.29 -10.65
CA ILE A 82 11.67 -0.60 -11.22
C ILE A 82 11.24 0.50 -12.20
N ALA A 83 11.43 1.78 -11.87
CA ALA A 83 11.14 2.88 -12.78
C ALA A 83 11.90 2.72 -14.11
N LYS A 84 13.21 2.48 -14.06
CA LYS A 84 14.05 2.23 -15.25
C LYS A 84 13.61 1.00 -16.03
N LEU A 85 13.12 -0.04 -15.36
CA LEU A 85 12.58 -1.22 -16.02
C LEU A 85 11.30 -0.87 -16.80
N TYR A 86 10.39 -0.11 -16.19
CA TYR A 86 9.14 0.31 -16.83
C TYR A 86 9.35 1.38 -17.91
N ASP A 87 10.37 2.25 -17.79
CA ASP A 87 10.72 3.21 -18.84
C ASP A 87 10.95 2.48 -20.18
N LYS A 88 11.70 1.37 -20.14
CA LYS A 88 11.95 0.53 -21.33
C LYS A 88 10.69 -0.15 -21.85
N VAL A 89 9.79 -0.56 -20.96
CA VAL A 89 8.51 -1.16 -21.35
C VAL A 89 7.65 -0.12 -22.08
N PHE A 90 7.57 1.10 -21.54
CA PHE A 90 6.83 2.18 -22.18
C PHE A 90 7.44 2.59 -23.52
N GLU A 91 8.76 2.69 -23.62
CA GLU A 91 9.42 2.96 -24.91
C GLU A 91 9.03 1.92 -25.97
N GLN A 92 9.05 0.63 -25.62
CA GLN A 92 8.64 -0.45 -26.52
C GLN A 92 7.15 -0.36 -26.91
N GLU A 93 6.28 0.04 -25.99
CA GLU A 93 4.86 0.28 -26.28
C GLU A 93 4.63 1.44 -27.25
N PHE A 94 5.49 2.47 -27.23
CA PHE A 94 5.35 3.66 -28.06
C PHE A 94 5.98 3.52 -29.45
N VAL A 95 6.97 2.64 -29.66
CA VAL A 95 7.55 2.35 -31.00
C VAL A 95 6.49 2.19 -32.11
N PRO A 96 5.45 1.34 -31.97
CA PRO A 96 4.43 1.22 -33.01
C PRO A 96 3.57 2.47 -33.19
N LEU A 97 3.45 3.33 -32.17
CA LEU A 97 2.71 4.60 -32.27
C LEU A 97 3.50 5.62 -33.10
N TYR A 98 4.81 5.73 -32.86
CA TYR A 98 5.68 6.61 -33.65
C TYR A 98 5.70 6.24 -35.13
N LYS A 99 5.67 4.95 -35.48
CA LYS A 99 5.62 4.50 -36.88
C LYS A 99 4.36 4.94 -37.62
N ARG A 100 3.27 5.24 -36.92
CA ARG A 100 1.98 5.64 -37.51
C ARG A 100 1.84 7.15 -37.67
N VAL A 101 2.71 7.92 -37.02
CA VAL A 101 2.57 9.36 -36.92
C VAL A 101 3.69 10.03 -37.70
N SER A 102 3.31 10.91 -38.62
CA SER A 102 4.26 11.77 -39.33
C SER A 102 4.88 12.80 -38.37
N PRO A 103 6.14 13.23 -38.61
CA PRO A 103 6.76 14.31 -37.84
C PRO A 103 5.88 15.56 -37.78
N GLY A 104 5.72 16.15 -36.60
CA GLY A 104 4.87 17.32 -36.38
C GLY A 104 4.25 17.37 -34.98
N PRO A 105 3.19 18.17 -34.78
CA PRO A 105 2.57 18.37 -33.46
C PRO A 105 2.11 17.08 -32.78
N ARG A 106 1.65 16.09 -33.56
CA ARG A 106 1.24 14.78 -33.06
C ARG A 106 2.42 13.96 -32.52
N MET A 107 3.61 14.10 -33.10
CA MET A 107 4.82 13.44 -32.60
C MET A 107 5.25 14.06 -31.27
N ALA A 108 5.25 15.40 -31.16
CA ALA A 108 5.55 16.10 -29.91
C ALA A 108 4.56 15.75 -28.78
N ALA A 109 3.28 15.54 -29.10
CA ALA A 109 2.30 15.07 -28.14
C ALA A 109 2.63 13.66 -27.62
N LEU A 110 3.05 12.73 -28.50
CA LEU A 110 3.50 11.40 -28.09
C LEU A 110 4.76 11.46 -27.21
N ASP A 111 5.69 12.35 -27.51
CA ASP A 111 6.89 12.55 -26.68
C ASP A 111 6.51 13.02 -25.27
N ALA A 112 5.62 14.00 -25.17
CA ALA A 112 5.11 14.48 -23.88
C ALA A 112 4.36 13.38 -23.10
N GLU A 113 3.56 12.55 -23.79
CA GLU A 113 2.88 11.42 -23.17
C GLU A 113 3.85 10.36 -22.65
N LEU A 114 4.88 10.03 -23.42
CA LEU A 114 5.91 9.07 -23.05
C LEU A 114 6.66 9.54 -21.79
N GLU A 115 7.13 10.78 -21.78
CA GLU A 115 7.83 11.36 -20.62
C GLU A 115 6.92 11.44 -19.39
N ASN A 116 5.63 11.75 -19.57
CA ASN A 116 4.65 11.71 -18.50
C ASN A 116 4.46 10.31 -17.91
N LYS A 117 4.50 9.26 -18.74
CA LYS A 117 4.42 7.86 -18.29
C LYS A 117 5.68 7.43 -17.55
N LYS A 118 6.87 7.75 -18.06
CA LYS A 118 8.15 7.49 -17.38
C LYS A 118 8.21 8.15 -16.00
N GLY A 119 7.72 9.39 -15.89
CA GLY A 119 7.66 10.12 -14.62
C GLY A 119 6.62 9.59 -13.63
N ARG A 120 5.66 8.75 -14.05
CA ARG A 120 4.51 8.36 -13.22
C ARG A 120 4.92 7.57 -11.98
N LEU A 121 5.74 6.54 -12.13
CA LEU A 121 6.13 5.69 -11.01
C LEU A 121 6.90 6.49 -9.95
N ARG A 122 7.82 7.35 -10.40
CA ARG A 122 8.66 8.23 -9.55
C ARG A 122 7.82 9.23 -8.75
N ARG A 123 6.75 9.76 -9.34
CA ARG A 123 5.83 10.71 -8.69
C ARG A 123 4.76 10.05 -7.83
N SER A 124 4.56 8.75 -7.98
CA SER A 124 3.49 8.01 -7.29
C SER A 124 3.86 7.45 -5.93
N VAL A 125 5.06 7.78 -5.43
CA VAL A 125 5.58 7.25 -4.16
C VAL A 125 4.81 7.88 -3.01
N ILE A 126 4.32 7.02 -2.11
CA ILE A 126 3.64 7.39 -0.88
C ILE A 126 4.38 6.69 0.27
N ASP A 127 4.84 7.47 1.24
CA ASP A 127 5.53 6.95 2.42
C ASP A 127 4.56 6.75 3.59
N PHE A 128 4.56 5.55 4.17
CA PHE A 128 3.73 5.22 5.33
C PHE A 128 4.44 5.59 6.63
N GLY A 129 4.58 6.91 6.84
CA GLY A 129 5.28 7.50 7.97
C GLY A 129 4.43 7.57 9.25
N LYS A 130 4.27 8.79 9.79
CA LYS A 130 3.43 9.06 10.97
C LYS A 130 2.02 9.52 10.61
N THR A 131 1.83 9.99 9.39
CA THR A 131 0.58 10.62 8.93
C THR A 131 -0.22 9.62 8.12
N ALA A 132 -1.52 9.53 8.43
CA ALA A 132 -2.49 8.80 7.63
C ALA A 132 -2.48 9.28 6.17
N THR A 133 -2.75 8.38 5.23
CA THR A 133 -2.74 8.66 3.80
C THR A 133 -4.10 8.32 3.21
N GLY A 134 -4.46 8.90 2.07
CA GLY A 134 -5.74 8.57 1.39
C GLY A 134 -5.88 7.11 0.96
N ILE A 135 -4.86 6.28 1.18
CA ILE A 135 -4.91 4.83 0.94
C ILE A 135 -5.66 4.10 2.06
N ASP A 136 -5.79 4.72 3.25
CA ASP A 136 -6.47 4.12 4.42
C ASP A 136 -7.97 3.90 4.17
N GLU A 137 -8.57 4.66 3.26
CA GLU A 137 -9.98 4.53 2.85
C GLU A 137 -10.18 3.48 1.75
N THR A 138 -9.10 2.84 1.28
CA THR A 138 -9.14 1.82 0.23
C THR A 138 -9.09 0.41 0.81
N PRO A 139 -9.45 -0.62 0.04
CA PRO A 139 -9.26 -2.02 0.46
C PRO A 139 -7.80 -2.42 0.75
N LEU A 140 -6.83 -1.55 0.48
CA LEU A 140 -5.40 -1.79 0.73
C LEU A 140 -4.98 -1.48 2.17
N ALA A 141 -5.87 -0.95 3.02
CA ALA A 141 -5.51 -0.54 4.39
C ALA A 141 -4.88 -1.66 5.24
N GLY A 142 -5.21 -2.93 4.96
CA GLY A 142 -4.62 -4.10 5.64
C GLY A 142 -3.28 -4.58 5.06
N GLU A 143 -2.82 -4.00 3.95
CA GLU A 143 -1.65 -4.48 3.21
C GLU A 143 -0.32 -3.85 3.63
N TYR A 144 -0.36 -2.74 4.37
CA TYR A 144 0.82 -1.96 4.80
C TYR A 144 0.74 -1.60 6.27
N THR A 145 1.88 -1.15 6.82
CA THR A 145 1.98 -0.68 8.20
C THR A 145 2.69 0.66 8.30
N TYR A 146 2.21 1.51 9.20
CA TYR A 146 2.83 2.81 9.47
C TYR A 146 4.11 2.66 10.31
N GLN A 147 5.01 3.63 10.16
CA GLN A 147 6.26 3.75 10.93
C GLN A 147 7.28 2.61 10.74
N ASN A 148 7.13 1.77 9.71
CA ASN A 148 8.05 0.66 9.43
C ASN A 148 8.95 0.89 8.20
N LYS A 149 9.16 2.16 7.82
CA LYS A 149 9.89 2.54 6.59
C LYS A 149 9.30 1.88 5.34
N GLU A 150 7.98 1.68 5.37
CA GLU A 150 7.23 1.13 4.26
C GLU A 150 6.78 2.25 3.35
N SER A 151 6.82 2.02 2.05
CA SER A 151 6.29 2.94 1.05
C SER A 151 5.62 2.19 -0.09
N MET A 152 4.76 2.88 -0.82
CA MET A 152 4.04 2.34 -1.96
C MET A 152 4.24 3.22 -3.20
N SER A 153 4.43 2.58 -4.36
CA SER A 153 4.30 3.22 -5.68
C SER A 153 3.17 2.57 -6.45
N ARG A 154 2.60 3.26 -7.44
CA ARG A 154 1.55 2.70 -8.29
C ARG A 154 1.78 2.97 -9.77
N ILE A 155 1.38 2.01 -10.60
CA ILE A 155 1.36 2.15 -12.06
C ILE A 155 0.04 1.62 -12.62
N THR A 156 -0.51 2.32 -13.60
CA THR A 156 -1.65 1.83 -14.38
C THR A 156 -1.11 1.19 -15.64
N LEU A 157 -1.35 -0.10 -15.81
CA LEU A 157 -0.96 -0.84 -17.01
C LEU A 157 -1.89 -0.51 -18.17
N ARG A 158 -1.49 -0.86 -19.39
CA ARG A 158 -2.34 -0.73 -20.58
C ARG A 158 -3.65 -1.51 -20.46
N SER A 159 -3.68 -2.58 -19.67
CA SER A 159 -4.90 -3.35 -19.37
C SER A 159 -5.92 -2.60 -18.50
N GLY A 160 -5.60 -1.41 -18.00
CA GLY A 160 -6.40 -0.68 -17.02
C GLY A 160 -6.17 -1.15 -15.57
N THR A 161 -5.46 -2.26 -15.38
CA THR A 161 -5.11 -2.76 -14.04
C THR A 161 -4.11 -1.83 -13.38
N THR A 162 -4.44 -1.34 -12.18
CA THR A 162 -3.48 -0.63 -11.34
C THR A 162 -2.69 -1.66 -10.55
N ARG A 163 -1.37 -1.58 -10.65
CA ARG A 163 -0.44 -2.39 -9.89
C ARG A 163 0.20 -1.53 -8.82
N HIS A 164 0.14 -2.03 -7.59
CA HIS A 164 0.77 -1.42 -6.44
C HIS A 164 2.12 -2.10 -6.22
N PHE A 165 3.12 -1.36 -5.79
CA PHE A 165 4.42 -1.89 -5.42
C PHE A 165 4.69 -1.43 -4.01
N PHE A 166 4.89 -2.37 -3.10
CA PHE A 166 5.22 -2.08 -1.72
C PHE A 166 6.70 -2.30 -1.49
N PHE A 167 7.30 -1.36 -0.77
CA PHE A 167 8.73 -1.31 -0.50
C PHE A 167 8.97 -1.29 1.00
N PHE A 168 9.92 -2.09 1.46
CA PHE A 168 10.50 -1.95 2.79
C PHE A 168 11.90 -1.37 2.65
N SER A 169 12.17 -0.23 3.29
CA SER A 169 13.48 0.43 3.17
C SER A 169 13.95 0.58 1.71
N ASN A 170 13.05 1.03 0.83
CA ASN A 170 13.27 1.15 -0.63
C ASN A 170 13.63 -0.16 -1.34
N ARG A 171 13.13 -1.31 -0.86
CA ARG A 171 13.28 -2.61 -1.53
C ARG A 171 11.93 -3.26 -1.75
N LEU A 172 11.66 -3.65 -2.98
CA LEU A 172 10.42 -4.29 -3.37
C LEU A 172 10.20 -5.59 -2.62
N TRP A 173 9.07 -5.74 -1.95
CA TRP A 173 8.76 -6.96 -1.21
C TRP A 173 7.37 -7.52 -1.53
N LYS A 174 6.42 -6.68 -1.93
CA LYS A 174 5.04 -7.06 -2.31
C LYS A 174 4.58 -6.27 -3.54
N ILE A 175 3.69 -6.88 -4.33
CA ILE A 175 3.08 -6.35 -5.56
C ILE A 175 1.60 -6.70 -5.56
#